data_AF-D3K8S6-F1
#
_entry.id   AF-D3K8S6-F1
#
_cell.length_a   1.000
_cell.length_b   1.000
_cell.length_c   1.000
_cell.angle_alpha   90.00
_cell.angle_beta   90.00
_cell.angle_gamma   90.00
#
_symmetry.space_group_name_H-M   'P 1'
#
loop_
_entity.id
_entity.type
_entity.pdbx_description
1 polymer ?
#
loop_
_entity_poly.entity_id
_entity_poly.type
_entity_poly.pdbx_seq_one_letter_code
_entity_poly.pdbx_strand_id
1 'polypeptide(L)'
;SSAMLLERLDGARTLAAVEDDDTAMGVLAGLLARLTAVQAPAELRRLGDVAHEMLEQVPTAVTALTDPADQRLLRSWASAVAELAGEAGDRMLHWDLHYDNVLSAEREPWLAIDPEPLAGDPGFDLWPALDSRWETVAASGEPLRVVRRRFDLLTDTLGLDRARAKGWTLGRLLQNSL
;
A
#
# COMPACT_ATOMS: atom_id res chain seq x y z
N SER A 1 -27.34 -2.02 9.48
CA SER A 1 -27.02 -0.61 9.20
C SER A 1 -26.22 -0.09 10.37
N SER A 2 -24.92 0.11 10.17
CA SER A 2 -24.06 0.84 11.11
C SER A 2 -23.89 2.26 10.57
N ALA A 3 -23.95 3.25 11.44
CA ALA A 3 -23.63 4.63 11.12
C ALA A 3 -22.63 5.13 12.16
N MET A 4 -21.63 5.89 11.71
CA MET A 4 -20.62 6.50 12.56
C MET A 4 -20.71 8.01 12.44
N LEU A 5 -20.52 8.71 13.56
CA LEU A 5 -20.34 10.16 13.57
C LEU A 5 -18.84 10.45 13.72
N LEU A 6 -18.27 11.10 12.71
CA LEU A 6 -16.86 11.49 12.66
C LEU A 6 -16.74 13.02 12.65
N GLU A 7 -15.55 13.52 12.96
CA GLU A 7 -15.24 14.94 12.77
C GLU A 7 -15.35 15.33 11.29
N ARG A 8 -15.79 16.56 11.02
CA ARG A 8 -15.94 17.04 9.66
C ARG A 8 -14.58 17.48 9.11
N LEU A 9 -14.16 16.86 8.01
CA LEU A 9 -12.94 17.23 7.28
C LEU A 9 -13.27 18.11 6.07
N ASP A 10 -12.25 18.75 5.50
CA ASP A 10 -12.40 19.47 4.24
C ASP A 10 -12.24 18.52 3.05
N GLY A 11 -13.35 17.95 2.61
CA GLY A 11 -13.39 17.01 1.48
C GLY A 11 -13.01 17.60 0.12
N ALA A 12 -12.84 18.93 0.00
CA ALA A 12 -12.37 19.56 -1.22
C ALA A 12 -10.83 19.64 -1.30
N ARG A 13 -10.13 19.33 -0.20
CA ARG A 13 -8.67 19.42 -0.11
C ARG A 13 -8.06 18.09 0.31
N THR A 14 -7.84 17.25 -0.70
CA THR A 14 -7.06 16.01 -0.58
C THR A 14 -5.56 16.31 -0.67
N LEU A 15 -4.73 15.36 -0.24
CA LEU A 15 -3.28 15.45 -0.38
C LEU A 15 -2.86 15.48 -1.86
N ALA A 16 -3.71 15.03 -2.78
CA ALA A 16 -3.46 15.10 -4.22
C ALA A 16 -3.37 16.54 -4.75
N ALA A 17 -3.93 17.50 -4.02
CA ALA A 17 -3.82 18.93 -4.32
C ALA A 17 -2.44 19.52 -3.97
N VAL A 18 -1.58 18.80 -3.25
CA VAL A 18 -0.20 19.21 -3.00
C VAL A 18 0.64 18.95 -4.26
N GLU A 19 1.17 20.01 -4.85
CA GLU A 19 1.90 19.94 -6.12
C GLU A 19 3.27 19.25 -5.98
N ASP A 20 3.98 19.53 -4.89
CA ASP A 20 5.28 18.95 -4.60
C ASP A 20 5.15 17.49 -4.12
N ASP A 21 5.64 16.56 -4.94
CA ASP A 21 5.50 15.13 -4.71
C ASP A 21 6.25 14.64 -3.47
N ASP A 22 7.42 15.22 -3.16
CA ASP A 22 8.22 14.81 -2.00
C ASP A 22 7.56 15.27 -0.70
N THR A 23 6.96 16.45 -0.69
CA THR A 23 6.13 16.94 0.41
C THR A 23 4.89 16.07 0.60
N ALA A 24 4.15 15.77 -0.47
CA ALA A 24 2.96 14.92 -0.40
C ALA A 24 3.31 13.51 0.09
N MET A 25 4.31 12.87 -0.52
CA MET A 25 4.76 11.53 -0.13
C MET A 25 5.31 11.50 1.30
N GLY A 26 5.99 12.57 1.74
CA GLY A 26 6.47 12.69 3.12
C GLY A 26 5.34 12.75 4.15
N VAL A 27 4.26 13.48 3.84
CA VAL A 27 3.04 13.50 4.68
C VAL A 27 2.43 12.10 4.77
N LEU A 28 2.24 11.43 3.62
CA LEU A 28 1.66 10.09 3.57
C LEU A 28 2.54 9.08 4.33
N ALA A 29 3.85 9.12 4.12
CA ALA A 29 4.81 8.26 4.83
C ALA A 29 4.75 8.47 6.34
N GLY A 30 4.62 9.72 6.81
CA GLY A 30 4.41 10.03 8.22
C GLY A 30 3.10 9.46 8.79
N LEU A 31 2.03 9.45 7.99
CA LEU A 31 0.75 8.82 8.38
C LEU A 31 0.90 7.29 8.49
N LEU A 32 1.51 6.64 7.49
CA LEU A 32 1.79 5.19 7.54
C LEU A 32 2.69 4.82 8.72
N ALA A 33 3.73 5.59 9.00
CA ALA A 33 4.62 5.35 10.13
C ALA A 33 3.85 5.37 11.47
N ARG A 34 2.88 6.28 11.63
CA ARG A 34 2.04 6.33 12.84
C ARG A 34 1.07 5.17 12.95
N LEU A 35 0.43 4.77 11.84
CA LEU A 35 -0.49 3.62 11.81
C LEU A 35 0.26 2.33 12.12
N THR A 36 1.39 2.11 11.45
CA THR A 36 2.15 0.86 11.55
C THR A 36 3.02 0.76 12.81
N ALA A 37 3.12 1.83 13.60
CA ALA A 37 3.78 1.81 14.91
C ALA A 37 3.01 1.00 15.97
N VAL A 38 1.71 0.76 15.76
CA VAL A 38 0.88 -0.02 16.69
C VAL A 38 0.61 -1.42 16.15
N GLN A 39 0.48 -2.38 17.08
CA GLN A 39 -0.01 -3.71 16.75
C GLN A 39 -1.50 -3.64 16.44
N ALA A 40 -1.93 -4.36 15.40
CA ALA A 40 -3.33 -4.48 15.03
C ALA A 40 -4.13 -5.21 16.13
N PRO A 41 -5.41 -4.84 16.35
CA PRO A 41 -6.34 -5.63 17.15
C PRO A 41 -6.44 -7.08 16.65
N ALA A 42 -6.62 -8.03 17.56
CA ALA A 42 -6.62 -9.45 17.25
C ALA A 42 -7.80 -9.90 16.37
N GLU A 43 -8.86 -9.10 16.35
CA GLU A 43 -10.09 -9.32 15.60
C GLU A 43 -9.96 -8.96 14.11
N LEU A 44 -8.91 -8.22 13.73
CA LEU A 44 -8.66 -7.89 12.34
C LEU A 44 -8.18 -9.12 11.57
N ARG A 45 -8.65 -9.22 10.33
CA ARG A 45 -8.11 -10.15 9.32
C ARG A 45 -6.59 -9.99 9.21
N ARG A 46 -5.89 -11.09 8.92
CA ARG A 46 -4.43 -11.14 8.86
C ARG A 46 -3.91 -11.23 7.44
N LEU A 47 -2.79 -10.55 7.17
CA LEU A 47 -2.11 -10.61 5.88
C LEU A 47 -1.66 -12.02 5.54
N GLY A 48 -1.31 -12.83 6.54
CA GLY A 48 -0.96 -14.24 6.32
C GLY A 48 -2.09 -15.04 5.67
N ASP A 49 -3.33 -14.82 6.11
CA ASP A 49 -4.51 -15.50 5.56
C ASP A 49 -4.77 -15.02 4.12
N VAL A 50 -4.73 -13.70 3.90
CA VAL A 50 -4.84 -13.10 2.56
C VAL A 50 -3.76 -13.63 1.61
N ALA A 51 -2.51 -13.67 2.07
CA ALA A 51 -1.39 -14.17 1.28
C ALA A 51 -1.59 -15.65 0.90
N HIS A 52 -2.11 -16.47 1.82
CA HIS A 52 -2.44 -17.86 1.53
C HIS A 52 -3.52 -17.97 0.44
N GLU A 53 -4.63 -17.24 0.59
CA GLU A 53 -5.72 -17.20 -0.39
C GLU A 53 -5.25 -16.70 -1.77
N MET A 54 -4.35 -15.71 -1.80
CA MET A 54 -3.75 -15.24 -3.05
C MET A 54 -2.94 -16.34 -3.73
N LEU A 55 -2.09 -17.06 -2.99
CA LEU A 55 -1.25 -18.13 -3.53
C LEU A 55 -2.09 -19.30 -4.08
N GLU A 56 -3.23 -19.62 -3.45
CA GLU A 56 -4.16 -20.64 -3.95
C GLU A 56 -4.81 -20.25 -5.29
N GLN A 57 -5.01 -18.95 -5.54
CA GLN A 57 -5.62 -18.44 -6.79
C GLN A 57 -4.63 -18.34 -7.96
N VAL A 58 -3.32 -18.24 -7.68
CA VAL A 58 -2.26 -18.05 -8.68
C VAL A 58 -2.32 -19.05 -9.85
N PRO A 59 -2.46 -20.38 -9.65
CA PRO A 59 -2.50 -21.32 -10.76
C PRO A 59 -3.61 -21.01 -11.77
N THR A 60 -4.80 -20.66 -11.29
CA THR A 60 -5.94 -20.29 -12.14
C THR A 60 -5.67 -18.99 -12.88
N ALA A 61 -5.24 -17.94 -12.17
CA ALA A 61 -4.95 -16.63 -12.76
C ALA A 61 -3.86 -16.71 -13.85
N VAL A 62 -2.80 -17.49 -13.61
CA VAL A 62 -1.75 -17.75 -14.61
C VAL A 62 -2.32 -18.37 -15.88
N THR A 63 -3.23 -19.34 -15.76
CA THR A 63 -3.82 -19.99 -16.95
C THR A 63 -4.77 -19.09 -17.73
N ALA A 64 -5.31 -18.04 -17.10
CA ALA A 64 -6.17 -17.06 -17.75
C ALA A 64 -5.40 -16.02 -18.59
N LEU A 65 -4.09 -15.84 -18.32
CA LEU A 65 -3.24 -14.90 -19.06
C LEU A 65 -2.75 -15.50 -20.38
N THR A 66 -2.92 -14.74 -21.47
CA THR A 66 -2.48 -15.16 -22.81
C THR A 66 -0.98 -14.95 -23.03
N ASP A 67 -0.40 -13.85 -22.52
CA ASP A 67 1.01 -13.52 -22.73
C ASP A 67 1.92 -14.32 -21.77
N PRO A 68 2.88 -15.12 -22.28
CA PRO A 68 3.87 -15.79 -21.45
C PRO A 68 4.70 -14.86 -20.56
N ALA A 69 4.90 -13.60 -20.94
CA ALA A 69 5.59 -12.60 -20.12
C ALA A 69 4.79 -12.25 -18.86
N ASP A 70 3.49 -11.98 -19.00
CA ASP A 70 2.59 -11.69 -17.89
C ASP A 70 2.47 -12.90 -16.96
N GLN A 71 2.38 -14.10 -17.52
CA GLN A 71 2.40 -15.33 -16.72
C GLN A 71 3.69 -15.49 -15.90
N ARG A 72 4.85 -15.11 -16.45
CA ARG A 72 6.12 -15.14 -15.70
C ARG A 72 6.15 -14.08 -14.63
N LEU A 73 5.64 -12.88 -14.93
CA LEU A 73 5.58 -11.77 -13.99
C LEU A 73 4.69 -12.10 -12.79
N LEU A 74 3.46 -12.59 -13.02
CA LEU A 74 2.54 -13.00 -11.96
C LEU A 74 3.13 -14.10 -11.07
N ARG A 75 3.76 -15.13 -11.68
CA ARG A 75 4.48 -16.17 -10.93
C ARG A 75 5.64 -15.61 -10.10
N SER A 76 6.34 -14.59 -10.60
CA SER A 76 7.43 -13.96 -9.85
C SER A 76 6.94 -13.22 -8.60
N TRP A 77 5.78 -12.56 -8.69
CA TRP A 77 5.15 -11.93 -7.54
C TRP A 77 4.66 -12.97 -6.53
N ALA A 78 4.04 -14.05 -7.01
CA ALA A 78 3.63 -15.18 -6.17
C ALA A 78 4.81 -15.81 -5.43
N SER A 79 5.96 -15.97 -6.09
CA SER A 79 7.18 -16.47 -5.44
C SER A 79 7.63 -15.56 -4.28
N ALA A 80 7.62 -14.24 -4.49
CA ALA A 80 7.98 -13.28 -3.44
C ALA A 80 7.01 -13.35 -2.24
N VAL A 81 5.71 -13.51 -2.49
CA VAL A 81 4.71 -13.69 -1.43
C VAL A 81 4.92 -15.00 -0.68
N ALA A 82 5.18 -16.10 -1.39
CA ALA A 82 5.38 -17.41 -0.78
C ALA A 82 6.59 -17.43 0.18
N GLU A 83 7.66 -16.69 -0.13
CA GLU A 83 8.83 -16.53 0.73
C GLU A 83 8.52 -15.77 2.03
N LEU A 84 7.57 -14.83 1.99
CA LEU A 84 7.27 -13.93 3.10
C LEU A 84 6.04 -14.34 3.94
N ALA A 85 5.16 -15.19 3.40
CA ALA A 85 3.86 -15.52 3.99
C ALA A 85 3.95 -16.08 5.42
N GLY A 86 5.04 -16.80 5.76
CA GLY A 86 5.26 -17.36 7.09
C GLY A 86 5.48 -16.32 8.19
N GLU A 87 5.81 -15.09 7.83
CA GLU A 87 6.11 -14.00 8.76
C GLU A 87 5.32 -12.74 8.42
N ALA A 88 4.05 -12.84 8.04
CA ALA A 88 3.27 -11.73 7.45
C ALA A 88 2.99 -10.51 8.36
N GLY A 89 3.60 -10.41 9.54
CA GLY A 89 3.50 -9.25 10.43
C GLY A 89 2.18 -9.14 11.18
N ASP A 90 2.10 -8.13 12.06
CA ASP A 90 0.97 -7.89 12.96
C ASP A 90 0.66 -6.39 13.16
N ARG A 91 1.22 -5.52 12.30
CA ARG A 91 1.02 -4.07 12.40
C ARG A 91 -0.33 -3.67 11.83
N MET A 92 -0.87 -2.58 12.35
CA MET A 92 -2.10 -1.99 11.83
C MET A 92 -1.84 -1.38 10.44
N LEU A 93 -2.42 -1.98 9.42
CA LEU A 93 -2.39 -1.50 8.04
C LEU A 93 -3.63 -0.67 7.72
N HIS A 94 -3.45 0.33 6.86
CA HIS A 94 -4.55 1.08 6.25
C HIS A 94 -5.13 0.34 5.04
N TRP A 95 -4.29 -0.43 4.33
CA TRP A 95 -4.60 -1.19 3.11
C TRP A 95 -4.87 -0.36 1.84
N ASP A 96 -5.41 0.85 1.97
CA ASP A 96 -5.76 1.72 0.84
C ASP A 96 -5.33 3.18 1.02
N LEU A 97 -4.16 3.43 1.63
CA LEU A 97 -3.71 4.81 1.84
C LEU A 97 -3.02 5.36 0.59
N HIS A 98 -3.72 6.24 -0.12
CA HIS A 98 -3.22 7.04 -1.23
C HIS A 98 -3.59 8.52 -1.03
N TYR A 99 -3.13 9.39 -1.93
CA TYR A 99 -3.32 10.84 -1.78
C TYR A 99 -4.78 11.31 -1.65
N ASP A 100 -5.75 10.58 -2.20
CA ASP A 100 -7.16 10.96 -2.10
C ASP A 100 -7.80 10.51 -0.77
N ASN A 101 -7.23 9.48 -0.13
CA ASN A 101 -7.60 9.01 1.20
C ASN A 101 -6.86 9.76 2.32
N VAL A 102 -6.29 10.93 2.01
CA VAL A 102 -5.72 11.87 2.97
C VAL A 102 -6.36 13.24 2.78
N LEU A 103 -7.07 13.71 3.80
CA LEU A 103 -7.79 14.99 3.78
C LEU A 103 -7.21 15.99 4.76
N SER A 104 -7.31 17.27 4.41
CA SER A 104 -6.94 18.34 5.32
C SER A 104 -7.93 18.45 6.49
N ALA A 105 -7.39 18.76 7.68
CA ALA A 105 -8.18 18.88 8.90
C ALA A 105 -7.69 20.03 9.79
N GLU A 106 -8.50 20.37 10.81
CA GLU A 106 -8.12 21.41 11.79
C GLU A 106 -7.27 20.83 12.93
N ARG A 107 -7.59 19.61 13.39
CA ARG A 107 -6.87 18.93 14.49
C ARG A 107 -5.41 18.67 14.15
N GLU A 108 -5.16 18.26 12.92
CA GLU A 108 -3.85 18.09 12.33
C GLU A 108 -3.93 18.50 10.86
N PRO A 109 -2.84 18.96 10.22
CA PRO A 109 -2.90 19.42 8.84
C PRO A 109 -3.45 18.39 7.85
N TRP A 110 -3.23 17.10 8.12
CA TRP A 110 -3.63 15.98 7.26
C TRP A 110 -4.05 14.77 8.10
N LEU A 111 -5.16 14.14 7.73
CA LEU A 111 -5.67 12.92 8.34
C LEU A 111 -5.94 11.86 7.28
N ALA A 112 -5.59 10.61 7.60
CA ALA A 112 -5.98 9.44 6.83
C ALA A 112 -7.46 9.12 7.05
N ILE A 113 -8.15 8.69 5.99
CA ILE A 113 -9.57 8.32 6.01
C ILE A 113 -9.81 7.01 5.26
N ASP A 114 -10.98 6.43 5.49
CA ASP A 114 -11.47 5.25 4.77
C ASP A 114 -10.53 4.02 4.82
N PRO A 115 -10.07 3.61 6.02
CA PRO A 115 -9.22 2.42 6.13
C PRO A 115 -10.00 1.14 5.83
N GLU A 116 -9.33 0.18 5.19
CA GLU A 116 -9.75 -1.21 5.09
C GLU A 116 -8.83 -2.08 5.97
N PRO A 117 -8.94 -1.99 7.31
CA PRO A 117 -7.84 -2.34 8.18
C PRO A 117 -7.56 -3.85 8.21
N LEU A 118 -6.27 -4.16 8.29
CA LEU A 118 -5.72 -5.51 8.32
C LEU A 118 -4.51 -5.55 9.28
N ALA A 119 -4.30 -6.67 9.94
CA ALA A 119 -3.04 -6.96 10.64
C ALA A 119 -2.01 -7.51 9.66
N GLY A 120 -0.85 -6.86 9.51
CA GLY A 120 0.16 -7.35 8.58
C GLY A 120 1.49 -6.62 8.57
N ASP A 121 2.25 -6.86 7.49
CA ASP A 121 3.54 -6.24 7.24
C ASP A 121 3.36 -4.86 6.60
N PRO A 122 3.99 -3.80 7.14
CA PRO A 122 3.88 -2.44 6.59
C PRO A 122 4.29 -2.32 5.11
N GLY A 123 5.14 -3.23 4.61
CA GLY A 123 5.54 -3.25 3.22
C GLY A 123 4.39 -3.46 2.23
N PHE A 124 3.27 -4.02 2.67
CA PHE A 124 2.09 -4.27 1.82
C PHE A 124 1.33 -2.96 1.50
N ASP A 125 1.36 -2.00 2.43
CA ASP A 125 0.71 -0.68 2.28
C ASP A 125 1.50 0.29 1.38
N LEU A 126 2.68 -0.10 0.89
CA LEU A 126 3.49 0.81 0.07
C LEU A 126 2.92 0.99 -1.33
N TRP A 127 2.27 0.00 -1.93
CA TRP A 127 1.80 0.13 -3.32
C TRP A 127 0.72 1.22 -3.49
N PRO A 128 -0.35 1.31 -2.67
CA PRO A 128 -1.32 2.40 -2.77
C PRO A 128 -0.66 3.80 -2.70
N ALA A 129 0.36 3.95 -1.87
CA ALA A 129 1.16 5.17 -1.79
C ALA A 129 1.94 5.42 -3.09
N LEU A 130 2.64 4.41 -3.60
CA LEU A 130 3.45 4.49 -4.82
C LEU A 130 2.62 4.81 -6.06
N ASP A 131 1.38 4.32 -6.12
CA ASP A 131 0.43 4.51 -7.22
C ASP A 131 -0.28 5.88 -7.19
N SER A 132 -0.07 6.67 -6.13
CA SER A 132 -0.69 7.99 -5.99
C SER A 132 -0.33 8.91 -7.16
N ARG A 133 -1.35 9.47 -7.84
CA ARG A 133 -1.20 10.31 -9.05
C ARG A 133 -0.42 9.63 -10.18
N TRP A 134 -0.64 8.32 -10.39
CA TRP A 134 0.07 7.53 -11.40
C TRP A 134 0.12 8.18 -12.79
N GLU A 135 -0.98 8.78 -13.26
CA GLU A 135 -1.00 9.46 -14.57
C GLU A 135 0.06 10.59 -14.68
N THR A 136 0.30 11.33 -13.59
CA THR A 136 1.37 12.35 -13.54
C THR A 136 2.75 11.68 -13.54
N VAL A 137 2.90 10.57 -12.81
CA VAL A 137 4.15 9.80 -12.75
C VAL A 137 4.49 9.22 -14.12
N ALA A 138 3.53 8.62 -14.80
CA ALA A 138 3.66 8.05 -16.14
C ALA A 138 4.03 9.13 -17.18
N ALA A 139 3.45 10.32 -17.05
CA ALA A 139 3.75 11.46 -17.93
C ALA A 139 5.10 12.16 -17.64
N SER A 140 5.78 11.85 -16.53
CA SER A 140 7.01 12.54 -16.11
C SER A 140 8.24 12.29 -17.01
N GLY A 141 8.17 11.31 -17.90
CA GLY A 141 9.31 10.83 -18.70
C GLY A 141 10.30 9.94 -17.94
N GLU A 142 10.24 9.91 -16.60
CA GLU A 142 11.15 9.14 -15.74
C GLU A 142 10.39 8.37 -14.62
N PRO A 143 9.33 7.60 -14.93
CA PRO A 143 8.45 6.98 -13.91
C PRO A 143 9.23 6.05 -12.96
N LEU A 144 10.22 5.32 -13.46
CA LEU A 144 11.05 4.43 -12.63
C LEU A 144 11.87 5.22 -11.60
N ARG A 145 12.35 6.41 -11.94
CA ARG A 145 13.08 7.28 -11.00
C ARG A 145 12.14 7.79 -9.92
N VAL A 146 10.91 8.15 -10.28
CA VAL A 146 9.90 8.62 -9.31
C VAL A 146 9.49 7.51 -8.35
N VAL A 147 9.16 6.32 -8.86
CA VAL A 147 8.78 5.16 -8.02
C VAL A 147 9.91 4.78 -7.07
N ARG A 148 11.17 4.75 -7.55
CA ARG A 148 12.33 4.48 -6.68
C ARG A 148 12.46 5.52 -5.57
N ARG A 149 12.38 6.81 -5.92
CA ARG A 149 12.47 7.90 -4.94
C ARG A 149 11.38 7.80 -3.86
N ARG A 150 10.13 7.53 -4.26
CA ARG A 150 9.02 7.34 -3.32
C ARG A 150 9.21 6.10 -2.44
N PHE A 151 9.65 4.98 -3.03
CA PHE A 151 9.94 3.76 -2.28
C PHE A 151 11.06 3.98 -1.26
N ASP A 152 12.11 4.72 -1.63
CA ASP A 152 13.20 5.10 -0.72
C ASP A 152 12.67 5.92 0.45
N LEU A 153 11.92 6.99 0.16
CA LEU A 153 11.32 7.84 1.20
C LEU A 153 10.41 7.06 2.15
N LEU A 154 9.56 6.17 1.61
CA LEU A 154 8.65 5.34 2.40
C LEU A 154 9.43 4.37 3.29
N THR A 155 10.35 3.60 2.72
CA THR A 155 11.13 2.62 3.50
C THR A 155 12.00 3.27 4.57
N ASP A 156 12.60 4.43 4.28
CA ASP A 156 13.40 5.17 5.25
C ASP A 156 12.53 5.74 6.39
N THR A 157 11.37 6.32 6.06
CA THR A 157 10.46 6.92 7.06
C THR A 157 9.84 5.88 7.97
N LEU A 158 9.46 4.72 7.43
CA LEU A 158 8.85 3.63 8.19
C LEU A 158 9.91 2.72 8.85
N GLY A 159 11.20 2.87 8.52
CA GLY A 159 12.29 2.04 9.05
C GLY A 159 12.21 0.58 8.59
N LEU A 160 11.79 0.33 7.35
CA LEU A 160 11.55 -1.03 6.83
C LEU A 160 12.82 -1.65 6.24
N ASP A 161 12.96 -2.97 6.38
CA ASP A 161 13.89 -3.72 5.53
C ASP A 161 13.46 -3.62 4.07
N ARG A 162 14.35 -3.12 3.22
CA ARG A 162 14.02 -2.78 1.83
C ARG A 162 13.71 -4.00 0.97
N ALA A 163 14.37 -5.13 1.21
CA ALA A 163 14.13 -6.34 0.44
C ALA A 163 12.75 -6.91 0.76
N ARG A 164 12.42 -6.95 2.05
CA ARG A 164 11.13 -7.37 2.56
C ARG A 164 9.99 -6.44 2.12
N ALA A 165 10.18 -5.12 2.24
CA ALA A 165 9.23 -4.12 1.79
C ALA A 165 8.92 -4.26 0.29
N LYS A 166 9.95 -4.49 -0.53
CA LYS A 166 9.79 -4.77 -1.96
C LYS A 166 8.96 -6.03 -2.18
N GLY A 167 9.25 -7.12 -1.47
CA GLY A 167 8.50 -8.37 -1.60
C GLY A 167 7.00 -8.20 -1.28
N TRP A 168 6.66 -7.48 -0.22
CA TRP A 168 5.26 -7.18 0.09
C TRP A 168 4.61 -6.18 -0.86
N THR A 169 5.36 -5.23 -1.41
CA THR A 169 4.86 -4.37 -2.52
C THR A 169 4.50 -5.21 -3.75
N LEU A 170 5.32 -6.21 -4.10
CA LEU A 170 4.98 -7.18 -5.15
C LEU A 170 3.77 -8.03 -4.77
N GLY A 171 3.59 -8.33 -3.49
CA GLY A 171 2.39 -8.98 -2.98
C GLY A 171 1.13 -8.18 -3.24
N ARG A 172 1.15 -6.87 -3.02
CA ARG A 172 0.00 -6.02 -3.34
C ARG A 172 -0.26 -5.94 -4.84
N LEU A 173 0.78 -5.93 -5.68
CA LEU A 173 0.62 -6.04 -7.14
C LEU A 173 0.00 -7.38 -7.56
N LEU A 174 0.40 -8.48 -6.92
CA LEU A 174 -0.24 -9.78 -7.13
C LEU A 174 -1.72 -9.71 -6.78
N GLN A 175 -2.06 -9.17 -5.61
CA GLN A 175 -3.46 -9.03 -5.20
C GLN A 175 -4.30 -8.25 -6.21
N ASN A 176 -3.78 -7.16 -6.75
CA ASN A 176 -4.48 -6.36 -7.76
C ASN A 176 -4.63 -7.08 -9.12
N SER A 177 -3.97 -8.21 -9.30
CA SER A 177 -3.93 -8.98 -10.56
C SER A 177 -4.64 -10.33 -10.47
N LEU A 178 -5.21 -10.67 -9.31
CA LEU A 178 -6.06 -11.85 -9.08
C LEU A 178 -7.53 -11.45 -9.18
#